data_AF-A0A4Z1A4N0-F1
#
_entry.id   AF-A0A4Z1A4N0-F1
#
_cell.length_a   1.000
_cell.length_b   1.000
_cell.length_c   1.000
_cell.angle_alpha   90.00
_cell.angle_beta   90.00
_cell.angle_gamma   90.00
#
_symmetry.space_group_name_H-M   'P 1'
#
loop_
_entity.id
_entity.type
_entity.pdbx_description
1 polymer ?
#
loop_
_entity_poly.entity_id
_entity_poly.type
_entity_poly.pdbx_seq_one_letter_code
_entity_poly.pdbx_strand_id
1 'polypeptide(L)'
;MIRYCFFLILSFTVIHCTKTDPSYEKCERADLDYLACSLVVYQSYTYCAETAASISGSTETKAAAKFKCDAERLVGSYLCEDIKKKTCGTK
;
A
#
# COMPACT_ATOMS: atom_id res chain seq x y z
N MET A 1 -10.50 43.50 -28.66
CA MET A 1 -11.11 42.15 -28.73
C MET A 1 -10.13 41.03 -28.34
N ILE A 2 -8.86 41.06 -28.77
CA ILE A 2 -7.82 40.05 -28.42
C ILE A 2 -7.63 39.81 -26.90
N ARG A 3 -7.79 40.85 -26.07
CA ARG A 3 -7.61 40.76 -24.61
C ARG A 3 -8.67 39.89 -23.90
N TYR A 4 -9.88 39.78 -24.45
CA TYR A 4 -10.95 38.93 -23.89
C TYR A 4 -10.82 37.46 -24.34
N CYS A 5 -10.29 37.21 -25.54
CA CYS A 5 -10.01 35.86 -26.02
C CYS A 5 -8.94 35.17 -25.16
N PHE A 6 -7.91 35.89 -24.73
CA PHE A 6 -6.86 35.34 -23.88
C PHE A 6 -7.39 34.91 -22.49
N PHE A 7 -8.29 35.71 -21.91
CA PHE A 7 -8.97 35.36 -20.65
C PHE A 7 -9.86 34.13 -20.80
N LEU A 8 -10.58 33.99 -21.92
CA LEU A 8 -11.44 32.83 -22.20
C LEU A 8 -10.63 31.54 -22.36
N ILE A 9 -9.51 31.60 -23.10
CA ILE A 9 -8.61 30.45 -23.29
C ILE A 9 -7.97 30.04 -21.96
N LEU A 10 -7.52 31.00 -21.15
CA LEU A 10 -6.96 30.74 -19.82
C LEU A 10 -7.98 30.09 -18.87
N SER A 11 -9.24 30.55 -18.90
CA SER A 11 -10.29 29.93 -18.09
C SER A 11 -10.64 28.50 -18.54
N PHE A 12 -10.59 28.22 -19.85
CA PHE A 12 -10.85 26.87 -20.36
C PHE A 12 -9.70 25.89 -20.06
N THR A 13 -8.44 26.33 -20.10
CA THR A 13 -7.30 25.46 -19.80
C THR A 13 -7.21 25.12 -18.30
N VAL A 14 -7.59 26.03 -17.40
CA VAL A 14 -7.62 25.74 -15.96
C VAL A 14 -8.73 24.73 -15.58
N ILE A 15 -9.90 24.78 -16.23
CA ILE A 15 -11.01 23.84 -15.97
C ILE A 15 -10.69 22.41 -16.46
N HIS A 16 -9.83 22.27 -17.48
CA HIS A 16 -9.41 20.96 -17.99
C HIS A 16 -8.16 20.38 -17.32
N CYS A 17 -7.39 21.17 -16.57
CA CYS A 17 -6.18 20.70 -15.87
C CYS A 17 -6.47 20.05 -14.50
N THR A 18 -7.69 20.17 -13.99
CA THR A 18 -8.07 19.61 -12.66
C THR A 18 -8.73 18.24 -12.75
N LYS A 19 -8.89 17.67 -13.94
CA LYS A 19 -9.32 16.27 -14.11
C LYS A 19 -8.11 15.35 -14.05
N THR A 20 -7.57 15.12 -12.86
CA THR A 20 -6.96 13.82 -12.61
C THR A 20 -8.06 12.78 -12.82
N ASP A 21 -7.76 11.75 -13.62
CA ASP A 21 -8.69 10.64 -13.79
C ASP A 21 -9.04 10.12 -12.38
N PRO A 22 -10.32 9.96 -12.01
CA PRO A 22 -10.69 9.46 -10.69
C PRO A 22 -10.11 8.07 -10.39
N SER A 23 -9.68 7.32 -11.41
CA SER A 23 -8.88 6.09 -11.27
C SER A 23 -7.45 6.37 -10.78
N TYR A 24 -6.86 7.50 -11.17
CA TYR A 24 -5.51 7.90 -10.76
C TYR A 24 -5.47 8.29 -9.28
N GLU A 25 -6.40 9.15 -8.83
CA GLU A 25 -6.51 9.54 -7.42
C GLU A 25 -6.78 8.33 -6.50
N LYS A 26 -7.62 7.38 -6.96
CA LYS A 26 -7.87 6.13 -6.25
C LYS A 26 -6.62 5.26 -6.14
N CYS A 27 -5.80 5.21 -7.18
CA CYS A 27 -4.58 4.41 -7.16
C CYS A 27 -3.48 5.05 -6.30
N GLU A 28 -3.35 6.38 -6.32
CA GLU A 28 -2.46 7.11 -5.41
C GLU A 28 -2.83 6.89 -3.94
N ARG A 29 -4.13 6.88 -3.64
CA ARG A 29 -4.60 6.52 -2.29
C ARG A 29 -4.33 5.05 -1.95
N ALA A 30 -4.50 4.14 -2.91
CA ALA A 30 -4.19 2.72 -2.72
C ALA A 30 -2.70 2.46 -2.46
N ASP A 31 -1.80 3.30 -3.01
CA ASP A 31 -0.37 3.25 -2.69
C ASP A 31 -0.09 3.62 -1.24
N LEU A 32 -0.76 4.66 -0.71
CA LEU A 32 -0.66 5.02 0.71
C LEU A 32 -1.22 3.91 1.62
N ASP A 33 -2.36 3.33 1.25
CA ASP A 33 -2.96 2.21 1.98
C ASP A 33 -2.06 0.96 1.95
N TYR A 34 -1.40 0.69 0.82
CA TYR A 34 -0.41 -0.38 0.69
C TYR A 34 0.79 -0.15 1.61
N LEU A 35 1.31 1.08 1.69
CA LEU A 35 2.42 1.43 2.57
C LEU A 35 2.02 1.25 4.05
N ALA A 36 0.83 1.72 4.43
CA ALA A 36 0.31 1.55 5.78
C ALA A 36 0.13 0.06 6.14
N CYS A 37 -0.47 -0.72 5.24
CA CYS A 37 -0.64 -2.16 5.41
C CYS A 37 0.71 -2.87 5.56
N SER A 38 1.67 -2.55 4.69
CA SER A 38 3.02 -3.13 4.71
C SER A 38 3.75 -2.80 6.01
N LEU A 39 3.60 -1.57 6.52
CA LEU A 39 4.19 -1.15 7.80
C LEU A 39 3.62 -1.98 8.96
N VAL A 40 2.29 -2.16 9.01
CA VAL A 40 1.64 -2.97 10.04
C VAL A 40 2.13 -4.41 10.00
N VAL A 41 2.16 -5.03 8.82
CA VAL A 41 2.67 -6.40 8.62
C VAL A 41 4.12 -6.54 9.08
N TYR A 42 4.96 -5.56 8.76
CA TYR A 42 6.37 -5.56 9.18
C TYR A 42 6.51 -5.44 10.70
N GLN A 43 5.71 -4.57 11.32
CA GLN A 43 5.76 -4.36 12.75
C GLN A 43 5.22 -5.56 13.54
N SER A 44 4.15 -6.19 13.07
CA SER A 44 3.65 -7.44 13.65
C SER A 44 4.66 -8.59 13.49
N TYR A 45 5.31 -8.68 12.33
CA TYR A 45 6.38 -9.66 12.12
C TYR A 45 7.55 -9.44 13.07
N THR A 46 8.00 -8.19 13.24
CA THR A 46 9.12 -7.86 14.12
C THR A 46 8.81 -8.29 15.56
N TYR A 47 7.62 -7.93 16.05
CA TYR A 47 7.16 -8.36 17.38
C TYR A 47 7.07 -9.89 17.52
N CYS A 48 6.52 -10.57 16.51
CA CYS A 48 6.43 -12.03 16.47
C CYS A 48 7.83 -12.66 16.49
N ALA A 49 8.76 -12.15 15.69
CA ALA A 49 10.12 -12.67 15.57
C ALA A 49 10.92 -12.50 16.86
N GLU A 50 10.78 -11.36 17.54
CA GLU A 50 11.37 -11.14 18.87
C GLU A 50 10.80 -12.12 19.90
N THR A 51 9.48 -12.30 19.90
CA THR A 51 8.82 -13.26 20.78
C THR A 51 9.28 -14.69 20.50
N ALA A 52 9.34 -15.09 19.23
CA ALA A 52 9.81 -16.41 18.80
C ALA A 52 11.28 -16.65 19.16
N ALA A 53 12.14 -15.61 19.09
CA ALA A 53 13.53 -15.69 19.51
C ALA A 53 13.68 -15.95 21.02
N SER A 54 12.73 -15.47 21.83
CA SER A 54 12.71 -15.69 23.29
C SER A 54 12.17 -17.07 23.72
N ILE A 55 11.58 -17.86 22.81
CA ILE A 55 11.05 -19.18 23.15
C ILE A 55 12.18 -20.14 23.52
N SER A 56 12.03 -20.80 24.67
CA SER A 56 12.87 -21.90 25.10
C SER A 56 12.32 -23.25 24.59
N GLY A 57 13.20 -24.22 24.34
CA GLY A 57 12.80 -25.53 23.82
C GLY A 57 13.82 -26.12 22.84
N SER A 58 13.42 -27.21 22.18
CA SER A 58 14.22 -27.84 21.12
C SER A 58 14.35 -26.92 19.90
N THR A 59 15.35 -27.19 19.06
CA THR A 59 15.57 -26.47 17.80
C THR A 59 14.32 -26.47 16.92
N GLU A 60 13.56 -27.56 16.92
CA GLU A 60 12.32 -27.70 16.16
C GLU A 60 11.24 -26.74 16.65
N THR A 61 11.06 -26.60 17.97
CA THR A 61 10.13 -25.61 18.55
C THR A 61 10.48 -24.18 18.18
N LYS A 62 11.77 -23.83 18.22
CA LYS A 62 12.23 -22.49 17.85
C LYS A 62 12.05 -22.22 16.35
N ALA A 63 12.34 -23.23 15.52
CA ALA A 63 12.14 -23.15 14.08
C ALA A 63 10.65 -23.00 13.74
N ALA A 64 9.77 -23.80 14.34
CA ALA A 64 8.34 -23.74 14.11
C ALA A 64 7.75 -22.37 14.48
N ALA A 65 8.17 -21.80 15.61
CA ALA A 65 7.75 -20.46 16.02
C ALA A 65 8.19 -19.38 15.01
N LYS A 66 9.43 -19.45 14.54
CA LYS A 66 9.92 -18.53 13.50
C LYS A 66 9.17 -18.70 12.17
N PHE A 67 8.97 -19.95 11.72
CA PHE A 67 8.23 -20.25 10.49
C PHE A 67 6.81 -19.70 10.52
N LYS A 68 6.15 -19.73 11.69
CA LYS A 68 4.83 -19.11 11.86
C LYS A 68 4.89 -17.61 11.57
N CYS A 69 5.83 -16.89 12.17
CA CYS A 69 5.99 -15.44 11.92
C CYS A 69 6.30 -15.14 10.45
N ASP A 70 7.17 -15.93 9.82
CA ASP A 70 7.51 -15.78 8.40
C ASP A 70 6.30 -16.03 7.49
N ALA A 71 5.47 -17.03 7.82
CA ALA A 71 4.25 -17.32 7.08
C ALA A 71 3.21 -16.20 7.21
N GLU A 72 2.98 -15.68 8.42
CA GLU A 72 2.09 -14.55 8.67
C GLU A 72 2.54 -13.30 7.91
N ARG A 73 3.85 -13.01 7.90
CA ARG A 73 4.42 -11.90 7.11
C ARG A 73 4.13 -12.08 5.62
N LEU A 74 4.38 -13.28 5.09
CA LEU A 74 4.18 -13.57 3.67
C LEU A 74 2.71 -13.39 3.25
N VAL A 75 1.78 -13.97 4.02
CA VAL A 75 0.34 -13.84 3.77
C VAL A 75 -0.11 -12.39 3.87
N GLY A 76 0.37 -11.66 4.89
CA GLY A 76 0.09 -10.23 5.06
C GLY A 76 0.55 -9.40 3.88
N SER A 77 1.77 -9.62 3.38
CA SER A 77 2.29 -8.92 2.20
C SER A 77 1.44 -9.17 0.95
N TYR A 78 1.06 -10.42 0.70
CA TYR A 78 0.17 -10.73 -0.43
C TYR A 78 -1.20 -10.08 -0.30
N LEU A 79 -1.76 -10.01 0.91
CA LEU A 79 -3.02 -9.32 1.17
C LEU A 79 -2.91 -7.82 0.84
N CYS A 80 -1.85 -7.15 1.30
CA CYS A 80 -1.63 -5.73 1.00
C CYS A 80 -1.52 -5.49 -0.52
N GLU A 81 -0.77 -6.34 -1.24
CA GLU A 81 -0.64 -6.26 -2.70
C GLU A 81 -1.97 -6.49 -3.42
N ASP A 82 -2.76 -7.48 -3.00
CA ASP A 82 -4.05 -7.81 -3.60
C ASP A 82 -5.06 -6.67 -3.42
N ILE A 83 -5.10 -6.04 -2.24
CA ILE A 83 -5.93 -4.85 -1.99
C ILE A 83 -5.54 -3.71 -2.95
N LYS A 84 -4.24 -3.45 -3.12
CA LYS A 84 -3.75 -2.41 -4.04
C LYS A 84 -4.14 -2.72 -5.49
N LYS A 85 -3.89 -3.95 -5.96
CA LYS A 85 -4.23 -4.40 -7.33
C LYS A 85 -5.72 -4.24 -7.63
N LYS A 86 -6.58 -4.70 -6.70
CA LYS A 86 -8.04 -4.56 -6.80
C LYS A 86 -8.47 -3.09 -6.86
N THR A 87 -7.79 -2.20 -6.14
CA THR A 87 -8.15 -0.78 -6.08
C THR A 87 -7.66 0.00 -7.31
N CYS A 88 -6.47 -0.31 -7.82
CA CYS A 88 -5.90 0.32 -9.02
C CYS A 88 -6.42 -0.29 -10.35
N GLY A 89 -7.17 -1.40 -10.31
CA GLY A 89 -7.70 -2.06 -11.50
C GLY A 89 -6.65 -2.80 -12.34
N THR A 90 -5.44 -2.99 -11.81
CA THR A 90 -4.39 -3.81 -12.42
C THR A 90 -4.70 -5.28 -12.16
N LYS A 91 -5.25 -5.96 -13.17
CA LYS A 91 -5.43 -7.42 -13.17
C LYS A 91 -4.08 -8.14 -13.12
#